data_AF-A0A0S3TVC9-F1
#
_entry.id   AF-A0A0S3TVC9-F1
#
_cell.length_a   1.000
_cell.length_b   1.000
_cell.length_c   1.000
_cell.angle_alpha   90.00
_cell.angle_beta   90.00
_cell.angle_gamma   90.00
#
_symmetry.space_group_name_H-M   'P 1'
#
loop_
_entity.id
_entity.type
_entity.pdbx_description
1 polymer ?
#
loop_
_entity_poly.entity_id
_entity_poly.type
_entity_poly.pdbx_seq_one_letter_code
_entity_poly.pdbx_strand_id
1 'polypeptide(L)'
;MQIRFFQNVEDETKRLSRLIGDLLDLGRLEAVVTLLEKQHIQLVSLIRRAVRAVETRMQNSQISAQVNVADLQIQGDSERLLQIYLPV
;
A
#
# COMPACT_ATOMS: atom_id res chain seq x y z
N MET A 1 9.29 -43.80 -32.75
CA MET A 1 10.31 -42.94 -32.11
C MET A 1 9.91 -41.45 -32.01
N GLN A 2 8.69 -41.03 -32.42
CA GLN A 2 8.27 -39.61 -32.35
C GLN A 2 7.48 -39.24 -31.09
N ILE A 3 6.69 -40.16 -30.52
CA ILE A 3 5.73 -39.84 -29.44
C ILE A 3 6.43 -39.39 -28.14
N ARG A 4 7.61 -39.95 -27.82
CA ARG A 4 8.40 -39.56 -26.63
C ARG A 4 8.94 -38.12 -26.68
N PHE A 5 9.23 -37.59 -27.88
CA PHE A 5 9.69 -36.20 -28.01
C PHE A 5 8.56 -35.21 -27.73
N PHE A 6 7.35 -35.49 -28.25
CA PHE A 6 6.18 -34.65 -27.98
C PHE A 6 5.77 -34.67 -26.50
N GLN A 7 5.85 -35.83 -25.84
CA GLN A 7 5.61 -35.95 -24.41
C GLN A 7 6.62 -35.12 -23.59
N ASN A 8 7.91 -35.21 -23.91
CA ASN A 8 8.93 -34.41 -23.22
C ASN A 8 8.75 -32.90 -23.41
N VAL A 9 8.38 -32.45 -24.62
CA VAL A 9 8.13 -31.02 -24.89
C VAL A 9 6.89 -30.53 -24.15
N GLU A 10 5.84 -31.34 -24.09
CA GLU A 10 4.62 -31.01 -23.35
C GLU A 10 4.88 -30.92 -21.83
N ASP A 11 5.65 -31.86 -21.28
CA ASP A 11 6.01 -31.86 -19.87
C ASP A 11 6.90 -30.66 -19.50
N GLU A 12 7.85 -30.30 -20.37
CA GLU A 12 8.71 -29.14 -20.15
C GLU A 12 7.93 -27.82 -20.26
N THR A 13 6.97 -27.75 -21.18
CA THR A 13 6.08 -26.58 -21.32
C THR A 13 5.18 -26.42 -20.09
N LYS A 14 4.66 -27.52 -19.56
CA LYS A 14 3.89 -27.53 -18.29
C LYS A 14 4.77 -27.12 -17.11
N ARG A 15 6.01 -27.60 -17.06
CA ARG A 15 6.98 -27.24 -16.02
C ARG A 15 7.34 -25.74 -16.07
N LEU A 16 7.59 -25.19 -17.26
CA LEU A 16 7.81 -23.76 -17.45
C LEU A 16 6.59 -22.92 -17.05
N SER A 17 5.39 -23.36 -17.41
CA SER A 17 4.15 -22.65 -17.04
C SER A 17 3.95 -22.62 -15.51
N ARG A 18 4.28 -23.71 -14.80
CA ARG A 18 4.27 -23.71 -13.33
C ARG A 18 5.30 -22.76 -12.75
N LEU A 19 6.53 -22.77 -13.26
CA LEU A 19 7.60 -21.86 -12.82
C LEU A 19 7.25 -20.38 -13.02
N ILE A 20 6.60 -20.03 -14.13
CA ILE A 20 6.10 -18.66 -14.37
C ILE A 20 4.98 -18.33 -13.37
N GLY A 21 4.07 -19.26 -13.12
CA GLY A 21 3.03 -19.11 -12.10
C GLY A 21 3.61 -18.86 -10.71
N ASP A 22 4.53 -19.72 -10.28
CA ASP A 22 5.21 -19.63 -8.98
C ASP A 22 5.99 -18.31 -8.84
N LEU A 23 6.62 -17.83 -9.91
CA LEU A 23 7.31 -16.53 -9.92
C LEU A 23 6.35 -15.34 -9.83
N LEU A 24 5.21 -15.40 -10.53
CA LEU A 24 4.18 -14.37 -10.47
C LEU A 24 3.48 -14.36 -9.10
N ASP A 25 3.24 -15.52 -8.52
CA ASP A 25 2.70 -15.66 -7.18
C ASP A 25 3.69 -15.14 -6.13
N LEU A 26 4.98 -15.44 -6.28
CA LEU A 26 6.03 -14.85 -5.46
C LEU A 26 6.08 -13.32 -5.60
N GLY A 27 6.09 -12.79 -6.83
CA GLY A 27 6.07 -11.34 -7.07
C GLY A 27 4.83 -10.66 -6.51
N ARG A 28 3.68 -11.35 -6.50
CA ARG A 28 2.45 -10.87 -5.87
C ARG A 28 2.52 -10.92 -4.35
N LEU A 29 3.13 -11.95 -3.77
CA LEU A 29 3.38 -12.06 -2.33
C LEU A 29 4.37 -10.98 -1.85
N GLU A 30 5.41 -10.69 -2.63
CA GLU A 30 6.34 -9.59 -2.37
C GLU A 30 5.66 -8.23 -2.53
N ALA A 31 4.75 -8.07 -3.50
CA ALA A 31 3.94 -6.85 -3.66
C ALA A 31 2.96 -6.60 -2.49
N VAL A 32 2.65 -7.62 -1.68
CA VAL A 32 1.86 -7.47 -0.45
C VAL A 32 2.72 -6.91 0.70
N VAL A 33 4.05 -6.93 0.59
CA VAL A 33 4.94 -6.22 1.51
C VAL A 33 4.96 -4.76 1.10
N THR A 34 3.94 -4.02 1.56
CA THR A 34 4.03 -2.57 1.53
C THR A 34 5.16 -2.14 2.46
N LEU A 35 6.32 -1.79 1.90
CA LEU A 35 7.41 -1.20 2.67
C LEU A 35 6.92 0.14 3.23
N LEU A 36 6.92 0.26 4.56
CA LEU A 36 6.64 1.52 5.24
C LEU A 36 7.84 2.45 5.06
N GLU A 37 7.63 3.59 4.42
CA GLU A 37 8.67 4.62 4.31
C GLU A 37 8.73 5.45 5.59
N LYS A 38 9.45 4.94 6.58
CA LYS A 38 9.57 5.60 7.88
C LYS A 38 10.44 6.86 7.79
N GLN A 39 9.88 7.97 8.25
CA GLN A 39 10.54 9.27 8.34
C GLN A 39 10.18 9.97 9.66
N HIS A 40 10.96 10.99 10.02
CA HIS A 40 10.58 11.90 11.10
C HIS A 40 9.44 12.79 10.63
N ILE A 41 8.31 12.73 11.33
CA ILE A 41 7.09 13.46 11.00
C ILE A 41 6.80 14.44 12.14
N GLN A 42 6.60 15.71 11.80
CA GLN A 42 6.00 16.69 12.71
C GLN A 42 4.50 16.41 12.81
N LEU A 43 4.05 15.95 13.99
CA LEU A 43 2.66 15.51 14.18
C LEU A 43 1.65 16.64 13.88
N VAL A 44 1.97 17.87 14.29
CA VAL A 44 1.17 19.06 14.00
C VAL A 44 0.95 19.26 12.50
N SER A 45 1.98 19.03 11.69
CA SER A 45 1.90 19.18 10.23
C SER A 45 1.03 18.10 9.60
N LEU A 46 1.14 16.86 10.06
CA LEU A 46 0.33 15.73 9.59
C LEU A 46 -1.16 15.96 9.88
N ILE A 47 -1.51 16.31 11.12
CA ILE A 47 -2.91 16.53 11.50
C ILE A 47 -3.49 17.75 10.76
N ARG A 48 -2.72 18.83 10.57
CA ARG A 48 -3.15 19.98 9.76
C ARG A 48 -3.39 19.63 8.29
N ARG A 49 -2.67 18.64 7.73
CA ARG A 49 -2.95 18.13 6.38
C ARG A 49 -4.28 17.37 6.35
N ALA A 50 -4.50 16.48 7.32
CA ALA A 50 -5.75 15.71 7.42
C ALA A 50 -6.98 16.62 7.55
N VAL A 51 -6.92 17.62 8.44
CA VAL A 51 -8.02 18.57 8.66
C VAL A 51 -8.33 19.39 7.41
N ARG A 52 -7.29 19.89 6.71
CA ARG A 52 -7.47 20.60 5.44
C ARG A 52 -8.12 19.74 4.37
N ALA A 53 -7.80 18.45 4.31
CA ALA A 53 -8.39 17.55 3.32
C ALA A 53 -9.90 17.33 3.53
N VAL A 54 -10.41 17.50 4.76
CA VAL A 54 -11.84 17.34 5.08
C VAL A 54 -12.58 18.65 5.26
N GLU A 55 -11.87 19.78 5.22
CA GLU A 55 -12.40 21.12 5.51
C GLU A 55 -13.60 21.49 4.63
N THR A 56 -13.52 21.23 3.31
CA THR A 56 -14.65 21.50 2.39
C THR A 56 -15.88 20.67 2.74
N ARG A 57 -15.71 19.39 3.07
CA ARG A 57 -16.83 18.50 3.47
C ARG A 57 -17.45 18.98 4.78
N MET A 58 -16.61 19.38 5.73
CA MET A 58 -17.04 19.91 7.01
C MET A 58 -17.82 21.23 6.88
N GLN A 59 -17.35 22.16 6.05
CA GLN A 59 -18.04 23.41 5.74
C GLN A 59 -19.43 23.14 5.15
N ASN A 60 -19.53 22.22 4.19
CA ASN A 60 -20.81 21.84 3.58
C ASN A 60 -21.80 21.20 4.57
N SER A 61 -21.29 20.55 5.62
CA SER A 61 -22.10 19.96 6.69
C SER A 61 -22.25 20.86 7.92
N GLN A 62 -21.74 22.09 7.88
CA GLN A 62 -21.70 23.03 9.01
C GLN A 62 -21.03 22.46 10.28
N ILE A 63 -20.05 21.58 10.10
CA ILE A 63 -19.25 20.99 11.18
C ILE A 63 -17.93 21.75 11.29
N SER A 64 -17.44 21.95 12.52
CA SER A 64 -16.12 22.50 12.80
C SER A 64 -15.24 21.49 13.53
N ALA A 65 -13.92 21.58 13.35
CA ALA A 65 -12.95 20.75 14.05
C ALA A 65 -12.10 21.64 14.93
N GLN A 66 -11.99 21.27 16.20
CA GLN A 66 -11.00 21.82 17.10
C GLN A 66 -9.86 20.83 17.22
N VAL A 67 -8.64 21.30 16.98
CA VAL A 67 -7.46 20.45 16.94
C VAL A 67 -6.48 20.94 18.00
N ASN A 68 -6.22 20.11 19.00
CA ASN A 68 -5.19 20.33 20.00
C ASN A 68 -4.11 19.26 19.83
N VAL A 69 -2.99 19.63 19.21
CA VAL A 69 -1.87 18.71 18.92
C VAL A 69 -0.64 19.20 19.66
N ALA A 70 0.02 18.29 20.38
CA ALA A 70 1.31 18.57 20.97
C ALA A 70 2.39 18.75 19.88
N ASP A 71 3.39 19.59 20.18
CA ASP A 71 4.57 19.72 19.32
C ASP A 71 5.48 18.50 19.53
N LEU A 72 5.26 17.47 18.72
CA LEU A 72 5.93 16.17 18.82
C LEU A 72 6.40 15.70 17.44
N GLN A 73 7.60 15.13 17.43
CA GLN A 73 8.10 14.34 16.30
C GLN A 73 7.86 12.85 16.53
N ILE A 74 7.34 12.17 15.51
CA ILE A 74 7.15 10.72 15.50
C ILE A 74 7.93 10.10 14.34
N GLN A 75 8.23 8.81 14.47
CA GLN A 75 8.82 7.99 13.40
C GLN A 75 7.72 7.14 12.75
N GLY A 76 7.48 7.34 11.46
CA GLY A 76 6.43 6.61 10.76
C GLY A 76 6.35 6.94 9.28
N ASP A 77 5.44 6.27 8.58
CA ASP A 77 5.13 6.56 7.18
C ASP A 77 4.05 7.63 7.13
N SER A 78 4.42 8.82 6.64
CA SER A 78 3.52 9.99 6.66
C SER A 78 2.27 9.79 5.82
N GLU A 79 2.36 9.08 4.70
CA GLU A 79 1.21 8.93 3.81
C GLU A 79 0.27 7.83 4.29
N ARG A 80 0.82 6.74 4.84
CA ARG A 80 0.02 5.71 5.49
C ARG A 80 -0.70 6.25 6.72
N LEU A 81 -0.03 7.06 7.53
CA LEU A 81 -0.66 7.71 8.68
C LEU A 81 -1.73 8.72 8.23
N LEU A 82 -1.47 9.51 7.19
CA LEU A 82 -2.48 10.44 6.66
C LEU A 82 -3.75 9.70 6.21
N GLN A 83 -3.61 8.57 5.51
CA GLN A 83 -4.74 7.74 5.07
C GLN A 83 -5.64 7.28 6.23
N ILE A 84 -5.07 6.98 7.40
CA ILE A 84 -5.84 6.57 8.59
C ILE A 84 -6.73 7.71 9.09
N TYR A 85 -6.27 8.97 8.97
CA TYR A 85 -7.03 10.13 9.42
C TYR A 85 -8.04 10.63 8.39
N LEU A 86 -7.95 10.18 7.13
CA LEU A 86 -8.90 10.56 6.09
C LEU A 86 -10.17 9.69 6.19
N PRO A 87 -11.37 10.30 6.20
CA PRO A 87 -12.60 9.54 6.17
C PRO A 87 -12.78 8.83 4.82
N VAL A 88 -13.24 7.57 4.87
CA VAL A 88 -13.63 6.76 3.71
C VAL A 88 -14.87 7.31 3.03
#